data_AF-A0A4Y8ISS1-F1
#
_entry.id   AF-A0A4Y8ISS1-F1
#
_cell.length_a   1.000
_cell.length_b   1.000
_cell.length_c   1.000
_cell.angle_alpha   90.00
_cell.angle_beta   90.00
_cell.angle_gamma   90.00
#
_symmetry.space_group_name_H-M   'P 1'
#
loop_
_entity.id
_entity.type
_entity.pdbx_description
1 polymer ?
#
loop_
_entity_poly.entity_id
_entity_poly.type
_entity_poly.pdbx_seq_one_letter_code
_entity_poly.pdbx_strand_id
1 'polypeptide(L)'
;MIIKKQYILDGYVDVVITGKSTERMINDLTRKGVSFYDVRKVSNHEIHLRMKYTEAFNLRNARKQYGCKIHFKKRGGVPHYYQNRRKWLPLVISIILVISFIFVLSNMVWKVEISGGSPEVRYEVDELIDSLGLNRGSFIQQMDSISNIEREIMNKVEEVSYVGIKRTGTAYHIMIEENKNNMNDLNRDPSNLVAEQTGTIQRMYVTNGRPVVKVNDFVKKDDVLVTGKLDDEKEIYTYSEGEVIAEVWYNVNGTINLATEKRDLIDDVEDHYAIKFGDYEWFPKQPRELSLLMEENKPVYFLFWKTPISIQKKYYYPESEAVETFDEEELLQDAIVEQLKRKLGQSIEVVYQKVLHQEKDSDKVKLEIFVKVLEDITKEQIIDQGD
;
A
#
# COMPACT_ATOMS: atom_id res chain seq x y z
N MET A 1 16.88 10.55 55.10
CA MET A 1 16.98 10.18 53.66
C MET A 1 16.84 11.38 52.72
N ILE A 2 15.97 12.36 53.03
CA ILE A 2 15.72 13.58 52.22
C ILE A 2 16.97 14.45 52.02
N ILE A 3 17.73 14.69 53.10
CA ILE A 3 18.96 15.51 53.07
C ILE A 3 20.01 14.92 52.11
N LYS A 4 20.17 13.59 52.06
CA LYS A 4 21.13 12.92 51.16
C LYS A 4 20.78 13.13 49.67
N LYS A 5 19.48 13.16 49.34
CA LYS A 5 18.98 13.33 47.97
C LYS A 5 19.17 14.77 47.48
N GLN A 6 18.99 15.75 48.35
CA GLN A 6 19.13 17.17 48.02
C GLN A 6 20.59 17.57 47.73
N TYR A 7 21.57 16.99 48.43
CA TYR A 7 23.00 17.25 48.17
C TYR A 7 23.51 16.59 46.88
N ILE A 8 22.88 15.50 46.44
CA ILE A 8 23.19 14.88 45.14
C ILE A 8 22.74 15.80 44.00
N LEU A 9 21.58 16.47 44.15
CA LEU A 9 21.03 17.42 43.18
C LEU A 9 21.79 18.76 43.18
N ASP A 10 22.03 19.35 44.36
CA ASP A 10 22.66 20.68 44.50
C ASP A 10 24.19 20.66 44.28
N GLY A 11 24.80 19.48 44.38
CA GLY A 11 26.25 19.30 44.36
C GLY A 11 26.90 19.44 45.74
N TYR A 12 27.86 18.56 46.03
CA TYR A 12 28.56 18.50 47.31
C TYR A 12 30.08 18.54 47.13
N VAL A 13 30.76 18.90 48.21
CA VAL A 13 32.22 18.88 48.31
C VAL A 13 32.65 18.12 49.56
N ASP A 14 33.63 17.22 49.38
CA ASP A 14 34.33 16.54 50.47
C ASP A 14 35.41 17.47 51.02
N VAL A 15 35.33 17.78 52.31
CA VAL A 15 36.22 18.69 53.01
C VAL A 15 36.93 17.97 54.14
N VAL A 16 38.24 18.17 54.24
CA VAL A 16 39.07 17.76 55.36
C VAL A 16 39.53 18.99 56.11
N ILE A 17 39.17 19.07 57.39
CA ILE A 17 39.54 20.15 58.29
C ILE A 17 40.58 19.61 59.25
N THR A 18 41.72 20.30 59.37
CA THR A 18 42.81 19.96 60.28
C THR A 18 43.18 21.12 61.18
N GLY A 19 43.37 20.90 62.49
CA GLY A 19 43.73 21.97 63.43
C GLY A 19 43.49 21.63 64.89
N LYS A 20 43.86 22.53 65.80
CA LYS A 20 43.67 22.35 67.25
C LYS A 20 42.24 22.62 67.73
N SER A 21 41.45 23.37 66.94
CA SER A 21 40.11 23.86 67.31
C SER A 21 39.04 23.46 66.28
N THR A 22 39.12 22.27 65.70
CA THR A 22 38.22 21.81 64.62
C THR A 22 36.77 21.69 65.09
N GLU A 23 36.51 21.19 66.31
CA GLU A 23 35.17 21.04 66.86
C GLU A 23 34.48 22.38 67.12
N ARG A 24 35.21 23.38 67.66
CA ARG A 24 34.69 24.73 67.88
C ARG A 24 34.30 25.39 66.56
N MET A 25 35.10 25.20 65.52
CA MET A 25 34.82 25.74 64.19
C MET A 25 33.55 25.14 63.57
N ILE A 26 33.36 23.81 63.69
CA ILE A 26 32.16 23.14 63.16
C ILE A 26 30.92 23.55 63.94
N ASN A 27 31.00 23.66 65.27
CA ASN A 27 29.87 24.08 66.10
C ASN A 27 29.40 25.50 65.77
N ASP A 28 30.33 26.43 65.58
CA ASP A 28 30.01 27.82 65.19
C ASP A 28 29.38 27.89 63.79
N LEU A 29 29.91 27.13 62.83
CA LEU A 29 29.34 27.08 61.48
C LEU A 29 27.95 26.44 61.45
N THR A 30 27.71 25.42 62.28
CA THR A 30 26.39 24.80 62.44
C THR A 30 25.38 25.80 63.02
N ARG A 31 25.79 26.62 64.01
CA ARG A 31 24.97 27.70 64.56
C ARG A 31 24.66 28.81 63.55
N LYS A 32 25.56 29.04 62.59
CA LYS A 32 25.38 29.97 61.46
C LYS A 32 24.54 29.39 60.32
N GLY A 33 23.95 28.21 60.49
CA GLY A 33 23.07 27.58 59.51
C GLY A 33 23.78 26.82 58.39
N VAL A 34 25.11 26.64 58.48
CA VAL A 34 25.86 25.83 57.51
C VAL A 34 25.57 24.35 57.76
N SER A 35 25.06 23.67 56.73
CA SER A 35 24.59 22.30 56.87
C SER A 35 25.66 21.31 56.42
N PHE A 36 26.06 20.44 57.35
CA PHE A 36 27.07 19.40 57.12
C PHE A 36 26.44 18.01 57.02
N TYR A 37 27.06 17.13 56.23
CA TYR A 37 26.67 15.73 56.06
C TYR A 37 27.88 14.82 56.21
N ASP A 38 27.66 13.57 56.64
CA ASP A 38 28.70 12.53 56.76
C ASP A 38 29.95 13.02 57.53
N VAL A 39 29.72 13.65 58.69
CA VAL A 39 30.79 14.17 59.55
C VAL A 39 31.48 12.99 60.25
N ARG A 40 32.76 12.80 59.98
CA ARG A 40 33.60 11.74 60.54
C ARG A 40 34.83 12.34 61.20
N LYS A 41 34.99 12.08 62.49
CA LYS A 41 36.21 12.44 63.22
C LYS A 41 37.26 11.36 62.98
N VAL A 42 38.38 11.74 62.35
CA VAL A 42 39.49 10.81 62.03
C VAL A 42 40.55 10.86 63.13
N SER A 43 40.78 12.05 63.72
CA SER A 43 41.66 12.22 64.89
C SER A 43 41.20 13.43 65.72
N ASN A 44 41.83 13.68 66.87
CA ASN A 44 41.57 14.89 67.66
C ASN A 44 41.89 16.19 66.91
N HIS A 45 42.61 16.12 65.80
CA HIS A 45 43.00 17.28 65.01
C HIS A 45 42.51 17.20 63.57
N GLU A 46 41.66 16.22 63.21
CA GLU A 46 41.21 16.01 61.83
C GLU A 46 39.75 15.54 61.77
N ILE A 47 38.94 16.28 60.99
CA ILE A 47 37.53 15.98 60.74
C ILE A 47 37.27 15.99 59.23
N HIS A 48 36.63 14.93 58.74
CA HIS A 48 36.15 14.82 57.37
C HIS A 48 34.67 15.10 57.36
N LEU A 49 34.20 15.93 56.44
CA LEU A 49 32.79 16.23 56.29
C LEU A 49 32.43 16.50 54.84
N ARG A 50 31.14 16.40 54.54
CA ARG A 50 30.56 16.86 53.28
C ARG A 50 29.72 18.09 53.52
N MET A 51 29.73 19.00 52.57
CA MET A 51 28.85 20.16 52.58
C MET A 51 28.42 20.54 51.15
N LYS A 52 27.44 21.44 51.05
CA LYS A 52 27.01 21.98 49.76
C LYS A 52 28.12 22.81 49.13
N TYR A 53 28.26 22.72 47.81
CA TYR A 53 29.26 23.51 47.07
C TYR A 53 29.10 25.02 47.28
N THR A 54 27.86 25.51 47.31
CA THR A 54 27.53 26.94 47.51
C THR A 54 27.94 27.48 48.88
N GLU A 55 27.87 26.64 49.92
CA GLU A 55 28.19 27.03 51.30
C GLU A 55 29.70 26.92 51.61
N ALA A 56 30.50 26.32 50.72
CA ALA A 56 31.93 26.09 50.94
C ALA A 56 32.75 27.37 51.10
N PHE A 57 32.24 28.52 50.64
CA PHE A 57 32.87 29.82 50.86
C PHE A 57 32.93 30.21 52.35
N ASN A 58 31.93 29.83 53.14
CA ASN A 58 31.84 30.16 54.57
C ASN A 58 32.98 29.54 55.40
N LEU A 59 33.50 28.39 54.94
CA LEU A 59 34.68 27.75 55.54
C LEU A 59 35.95 28.61 55.43
N ARG A 60 36.10 29.39 54.35
CA ARG A 60 37.30 30.21 54.13
C ARG A 60 37.43 31.30 55.20
N ASN A 61 36.31 31.86 55.64
CA ASN A 61 36.26 32.87 56.69
C ASN A 61 36.55 32.25 58.06
N ALA A 62 35.97 31.09 58.34
CA ALA A 62 36.18 30.35 59.59
C ALA A 62 37.64 29.86 59.76
N ARG A 63 38.33 29.51 58.67
CA ARG A 63 39.75 29.09 58.70
C ARG A 63 40.65 30.09 59.44
N LYS A 64 40.52 31.38 59.16
CA LYS A 64 41.37 32.43 59.77
C LYS A 64 41.05 32.63 61.25
N GLN A 65 39.76 32.58 61.61
CA GLN A 65 39.28 32.81 62.97
C GLN A 65 39.69 31.69 63.93
N TYR A 66 39.70 30.43 63.47
CA TYR A 66 39.96 29.26 64.32
C TYR A 66 41.32 28.59 64.08
N GLY A 67 42.20 29.17 63.24
CA GLY A 67 43.54 28.66 62.98
C GLY A 67 43.58 27.25 62.36
N CYS A 68 42.55 26.87 61.59
CA CYS A 68 42.43 25.53 61.01
C CYS A 68 42.85 25.52 59.52
N LYS A 69 43.44 24.43 59.04
CA LYS A 69 43.72 24.18 57.62
C LYS A 69 42.56 23.40 57.00
N ILE A 70 42.16 23.79 55.80
CA ILE A 70 41.01 23.22 55.09
C ILE A 70 41.51 22.69 53.73
N HIS A 71 41.23 21.42 53.45
CA HIS A 71 41.55 20.76 52.20
C HIS A 71 40.28 20.26 51.53
N PHE A 72 40.06 20.64 50.28
CA PHE A 72 38.93 20.15 49.47
C PHE A 72 39.41 18.94 48.66
N LYS A 73 38.84 17.75 48.91
CA LYS A 73 39.30 16.50 48.26
C LYS A 73 38.61 16.24 46.93
N LYS A 74 37.28 16.12 46.94
CA LYS A 74 36.48 15.74 45.77
C LYS A 74 35.23 16.61 45.69
N ARG A 75 34.81 16.91 44.46
CA ARG A 75 33.53 17.55 44.15
C ARG A 75 32.64 16.48 43.52
N GLY A 76 31.37 16.43 43.91
CA GLY A 76 30.42 15.42 43.42
C GLY A 76 29.01 15.96 43.29
N GLY A 77 28.13 15.18 42.66
CA GLY A 77 26.73 15.54 42.41
C GLY A 77 26.41 15.85 40.94
N VAL A 78 25.12 16.07 40.67
CA VAL A 78 24.56 16.29 39.32
C VAL A 78 25.22 17.45 38.56
N PRO A 79 25.54 18.61 39.18
CA PRO A 79 26.14 19.73 38.46
C PRO A 79 27.55 19.42 37.93
N HIS A 80 28.34 18.62 38.66
CA HIS A 80 29.67 18.18 38.24
C HIS A 80 29.60 17.21 37.05
N TYR A 81 28.63 16.29 37.07
CA TYR A 81 28.37 15.38 35.97
C TYR A 81 27.86 16.10 34.71
N TYR A 82 26.95 17.07 34.89
CA TYR A 82 26.37 17.85 33.80
C TYR A 82 27.41 18.75 33.11
N GLN A 83 28.30 19.43 33.85
CA GLN A 83 29.35 20.26 33.25
C GLN A 83 30.35 19.44 32.41
N ASN A 84 30.66 18.22 32.82
CA ASN A 84 31.58 17.36 32.06
C ASN A 84 30.90 16.77 30.82
N ARG A 85 29.59 16.46 30.89
CA ARG A 85 28.82 15.87 29.78
C ARG A 85 28.31 16.90 28.77
N ARG A 86 28.19 18.19 29.14
CA ARG A 86 27.82 19.28 28.23
C ARG A 86 28.79 19.46 27.06
N LYS A 87 30.06 19.06 27.22
CA LYS A 87 31.04 19.05 26.12
C LYS A 87 30.71 18.03 25.02
N TRP A 88 30.03 16.94 25.38
CA TRP A 88 29.64 15.87 24.44
C TRP A 88 28.24 16.08 23.85
N LEU A 89 27.41 16.94 24.44
CA LEU A 89 26.06 17.20 23.94
C LEU A 89 26.04 17.67 22.47
N PRO A 90 26.86 18.65 22.02
CA PRO A 90 26.87 19.06 20.62
C PRO A 90 27.26 17.92 19.67
N LEU A 91 28.20 17.07 20.08
CA LEU A 91 28.65 15.92 19.31
C LEU A 91 27.53 14.88 19.18
N VAL A 92 26.84 14.55 20.28
CA VAL A 92 25.71 13.61 20.26
C VAL A 92 24.56 14.16 19.41
N ILE A 93 24.24 15.45 19.53
CA ILE A 93 23.20 16.10 18.72
C ILE A 93 23.57 16.05 17.24
N SER A 94 24.82 16.34 16.88
CA SER A 94 25.29 16.26 15.50
C SER A 94 25.19 14.84 14.93
N ILE A 95 25.57 13.82 15.71
CA ILE A 95 25.43 12.41 15.30
C ILE A 95 23.95 12.06 15.06
N ILE A 96 23.07 12.42 15.98
CA ILE A 96 21.63 12.17 15.85
C ILE A 96 21.07 12.86 14.61
N LEU A 97 21.49 14.11 14.34
CA LEU A 97 21.04 14.87 13.18
C LEU A 97 21.50 14.22 11.87
N VAL A 98 22.77 13.79 11.79
CA VAL A 98 23.31 13.08 10.62
C VAL A 98 22.58 11.75 10.40
N ILE A 99 22.34 10.97 11.46
CA ILE A 99 21.59 9.71 11.37
C ILE A 99 20.15 9.96 10.91
N SER A 100 19.48 10.96 11.47
CA SER A 100 18.12 11.35 11.08
C SER A 100 18.07 11.79 9.61
N PHE A 101 19.05 12.58 9.16
CA PHE A 101 19.14 13.01 7.78
C PHE A 101 19.33 11.82 6.82
N ILE A 102 20.25 10.90 7.13
CA ILE A 102 20.44 9.67 6.34
C ILE A 102 19.17 8.82 6.32
N PHE A 103 18.46 8.73 7.45
CA PHE A 103 17.20 8.00 7.55
C PHE A 103 16.13 8.58 6.62
N VAL A 104 15.96 9.90 6.60
CA VAL A 104 15.04 10.60 5.68
C VAL A 104 15.43 10.29 4.23
N LEU A 105 16.71 10.45 3.86
CA LEU A 105 17.17 10.20 2.49
C LEU A 105 17.03 8.73 2.06
N SER A 106 17.10 7.79 3.00
CA SER A 106 16.94 6.34 2.74
C SER A 106 15.49 5.95 2.44
N ASN A 107 14.51 6.78 2.84
CA ASN A 107 13.08 6.54 2.62
C ASN A 107 12.50 7.41 1.50
N MET A 108 13.36 8.05 0.70
CA MET A 108 12.96 8.89 -0.42
C MET A 108 13.27 8.20 -1.75
N VAL A 109 12.39 8.38 -2.74
CA VAL A 109 12.57 7.90 -4.11
C VAL A 109 13.54 8.83 -4.84
N TRP A 110 14.69 8.31 -5.27
CA TRP A 110 15.72 9.12 -5.91
C TRP A 110 15.73 9.04 -7.44
N LYS A 111 15.31 7.89 -7.97
CA LYS A 111 15.33 7.60 -9.39
C LYS A 111 14.18 6.66 -9.74
N VAL A 112 13.49 6.97 -10.82
CA VAL A 112 12.53 6.09 -11.47
C VAL A 112 13.03 5.89 -12.90
N GLU A 113 13.19 4.64 -13.31
CA GLU A 113 13.64 4.28 -14.65
C GLU A 113 12.55 3.44 -15.31
N ILE A 114 12.02 3.93 -16.43
CA ILE A 114 11.05 3.21 -17.25
C ILE A 114 11.78 2.57 -18.43
N SER A 115 11.57 1.28 -18.63
CA SER A 115 12.20 0.47 -19.67
C SER A 115 11.16 -0.36 -20.42
N GLY A 116 11.38 -0.56 -21.73
CA GLY A 116 10.40 -1.21 -22.61
C GLY A 116 9.30 -0.27 -23.09
N GLY A 117 8.52 -0.69 -24.09
CA GLY A 117 7.53 0.14 -24.78
C GLY A 117 8.12 1.26 -25.66
N SER A 118 7.24 1.86 -26.45
CA SER A 118 7.42 3.02 -27.31
C SER A 118 7.55 4.31 -26.48
N PRO A 119 8.09 5.40 -27.06
CA PRO A 119 8.24 6.66 -26.35
C PRO A 119 6.92 7.26 -25.84
N GLU A 120 5.81 7.01 -26.53
CA GLU A 120 4.48 7.53 -26.21
C GLU A 120 3.92 6.83 -24.96
N VAL A 121 3.90 5.50 -24.95
CA VAL A 121 3.46 4.71 -23.79
C VAL A 121 4.31 4.98 -22.55
N ARG A 122 5.62 5.17 -22.71
CA ARG A 122 6.48 5.54 -21.57
C ARG A 122 6.11 6.88 -20.96
N TYR A 123 5.73 7.86 -21.79
CA TYR A 123 5.33 9.18 -21.32
C TYR A 123 4.02 9.11 -20.55
N GLU A 124 3.04 8.38 -21.07
CA GLU A 124 1.75 8.19 -20.41
C GLU A 124 1.90 7.46 -19.07
N VAL A 125 2.74 6.43 -19.02
CA VAL A 125 3.04 5.72 -17.77
C VAL A 125 3.76 6.63 -16.78
N ASP A 126 4.68 7.48 -17.23
CA ASP A 126 5.39 8.46 -16.37
C ASP A 126 4.41 9.46 -15.74
N GLU A 127 3.43 9.95 -16.50
CA GLU A 127 2.38 10.84 -15.99
C GLU A 127 1.46 10.14 -14.97
N LEU A 128 1.10 8.88 -15.26
CA LEU A 128 0.23 8.11 -14.39
C LEU A 128 0.91 7.79 -13.05
N ILE A 129 2.17 7.33 -13.07
CA ILE A 129 2.90 7.07 -11.82
C ILE A 129 3.16 8.36 -11.03
N ASP A 130 3.27 9.51 -11.70
CA ASP A 130 3.39 10.81 -11.04
C ASP A 130 2.17 11.09 -10.16
N SER A 131 0.97 10.79 -10.69
CA SER A 131 -0.29 10.94 -9.94
C SER A 131 -0.44 9.99 -8.75
N LEU A 132 0.21 8.81 -8.82
CA LEU A 132 0.16 7.77 -7.78
C LEU A 132 1.30 7.90 -6.73
N GLY A 133 2.13 8.95 -6.87
CA GLY A 133 3.16 9.31 -5.90
C GLY A 133 4.46 8.51 -6.01
N LEU A 134 4.67 7.76 -7.09
CA LEU A 134 5.96 7.13 -7.43
C LEU A 134 6.83 8.11 -8.24
N ASN A 135 7.30 9.16 -7.57
CA ASN A 135 7.90 10.32 -8.24
C ASN A 135 9.28 10.58 -7.63
N ARG A 136 10.16 11.21 -8.39
CA ARG A 136 11.46 11.61 -7.85
C ARG A 136 11.28 12.64 -6.71
N GLY A 137 11.76 12.28 -5.52
CA GLY A 137 11.67 13.10 -4.31
C GLY A 137 10.50 12.74 -3.39
N SER A 138 9.60 11.82 -3.79
CA SER A 138 8.50 11.39 -2.93
C SER A 138 8.98 10.46 -1.81
N PHE A 139 8.26 10.45 -0.69
CA PHE A 139 8.48 9.47 0.37
C PHE A 139 7.83 8.14 0.01
N ILE A 140 8.54 7.04 0.22
CA ILE A 140 8.06 5.67 -0.07
C ILE A 140 6.76 5.36 0.70
N GLN A 141 6.57 5.98 1.85
CA GLN A 141 5.39 5.83 2.70
C GLN A 141 4.13 6.49 2.11
N GLN A 142 4.30 7.55 1.30
CA GLN A 142 3.20 8.31 0.70
C GLN A 142 2.70 7.69 -0.61
N MET A 143 3.60 7.04 -1.35
CA MET A 143 3.27 6.33 -2.60
C MET A 143 2.26 5.21 -2.37
N ASP A 144 1.40 4.94 -3.34
CA ASP A 144 0.52 3.78 -3.33
C ASP A 144 1.27 2.44 -3.32
N SER A 145 0.56 1.35 -3.01
CA SER A 145 1.16 0.02 -3.04
C SER A 145 1.59 -0.34 -4.46
N ILE A 146 2.72 -1.03 -4.60
CA ILE A 146 3.28 -1.39 -5.91
C ILE A 146 2.25 -2.12 -6.77
N SER A 147 1.48 -3.04 -6.16
CA SER A 147 0.43 -3.78 -6.86
C SER A 147 -0.74 -2.91 -7.31
N ASN A 148 -1.08 -1.85 -6.57
CA ASN A 148 -2.08 -0.88 -7.02
C ASN A 148 -1.55 -0.08 -8.21
N ILE A 149 -0.29 0.36 -8.17
CA ILE A 149 0.32 1.09 -9.29
C ILE A 149 0.38 0.23 -10.55
N GLU A 150 0.82 -1.03 -10.43
CA GLU A 150 0.83 -1.98 -11.55
C GLU A 150 -0.57 -2.17 -12.16
N ARG A 151 -1.60 -2.30 -11.31
CA ARG A 151 -3.00 -2.44 -11.74
C ARG A 151 -3.52 -1.17 -12.42
N GLU A 152 -3.27 0.00 -11.85
CA GLU A 152 -3.71 1.27 -12.42
C GLU A 152 -3.08 1.50 -13.80
N ILE A 153 -1.80 1.16 -13.99
CA ILE A 153 -1.16 1.24 -15.30
C ILE A 153 -1.82 0.29 -16.30
N MET A 154 -2.02 -0.98 -15.93
CA MET A 154 -2.67 -1.95 -16.83
C MET A 154 -4.13 -1.60 -17.16
N ASN A 155 -4.83 -0.89 -16.28
CA ASN A 155 -6.23 -0.50 -16.50
C ASN A 155 -6.39 0.77 -17.34
N LYS A 156 -5.45 1.71 -17.25
CA LYS A 156 -5.56 3.03 -17.89
C LYS A 156 -4.80 3.15 -19.20
N VAL A 157 -3.79 2.33 -19.42
CA VAL A 157 -2.94 2.36 -20.62
C VAL A 157 -3.20 1.08 -21.41
N GLU A 158 -4.09 1.13 -22.39
CA GLU A 158 -4.58 -0.05 -23.14
C GLU A 158 -3.47 -0.74 -23.94
N GLU A 159 -2.45 0.02 -24.33
CA GLU A 159 -1.29 -0.46 -25.08
C GLU A 159 -0.36 -1.34 -24.23
N VAL A 160 -0.50 -1.31 -22.90
CA VAL A 160 0.38 -2.06 -21.99
C VAL A 160 -0.19 -3.45 -21.71
N SER A 161 0.54 -4.47 -22.13
CA SER A 161 0.19 -5.88 -21.89
C SER A 161 0.76 -6.44 -20.58
N TYR A 162 1.85 -5.87 -20.09
CA TYR A 162 2.50 -6.28 -18.85
C TYR A 162 3.29 -5.13 -18.22
N VAL A 163 3.21 -5.03 -16.88
CA VAL A 163 4.01 -4.13 -16.06
C VAL A 163 4.67 -4.90 -14.94
N GLY A 164 5.96 -4.67 -14.74
CA GLY A 164 6.69 -5.13 -13.56
C GLY A 164 7.45 -3.98 -12.90
N ILE A 165 7.19 -3.74 -11.62
CA ILE A 165 7.89 -2.71 -10.85
C ILE A 165 8.84 -3.36 -9.84
N LYS A 166 10.13 -3.08 -9.99
CA LYS A 166 11.17 -3.58 -9.08
C LYS A 166 11.92 -2.44 -8.42
N ARG A 167 12.10 -2.54 -7.11
CA ARG A 167 12.90 -1.58 -6.35
C ARG A 167 14.33 -2.07 -6.11
N THR A 168 15.30 -1.21 -6.42
CA THR A 168 16.73 -1.41 -6.13
C THR A 168 17.22 -0.26 -5.24
N GLY A 169 17.28 -0.48 -3.93
CA GLY A 169 17.62 0.57 -2.96
C GLY A 169 16.56 1.67 -2.94
N THR A 170 16.95 2.89 -3.32
CA THR A 170 16.06 4.06 -3.47
C THR A 170 15.66 4.36 -4.91
N ALA A 171 16.02 3.47 -5.86
CA ALA A 171 15.62 3.55 -7.24
C ALA A 171 14.51 2.53 -7.55
N TYR A 172 13.58 2.90 -8.42
CA TYR A 172 12.56 2.01 -8.98
C TYR A 172 12.82 1.81 -10.46
N HIS A 173 12.72 0.56 -10.91
CA HIS A 173 12.80 0.17 -12.30
C HIS A 173 11.44 -0.39 -12.70
N ILE A 174 10.83 0.21 -13.72
CA ILE A 174 9.54 -0.14 -14.27
C ILE A 174 9.81 -0.77 -15.63
N MET A 175 9.36 -2.00 -15.81
CA MET A 175 9.46 -2.73 -17.07
C MET A 175 8.07 -2.85 -17.69
N ILE A 176 7.96 -2.47 -18.95
CA ILE A 176 6.70 -2.40 -19.69
C ILE A 176 6.83 -3.21 -20.97
N GLU A 177 5.83 -4.05 -21.25
CA GLU A 177 5.69 -4.74 -22.53
C GLU A 177 4.39 -4.30 -23.22
N GLU A 178 4.50 -3.87 -24.48
CA GLU A 178 3.36 -3.42 -25.27
C GLU A 178 2.59 -4.57 -25.90
N ASN A 179 1.29 -4.36 -26.06
CA ASN A 179 0.41 -5.28 -26.74
C ASN A 179 0.74 -5.34 -28.24
N LYS A 180 1.11 -6.52 -28.73
CA LYS A 180 1.51 -6.75 -30.13
C LYS A 180 0.33 -6.70 -31.12
N ASN A 181 -0.91 -6.67 -30.64
CA ASN A 181 -2.10 -6.70 -31.49
C ASN A 181 -2.24 -5.47 -32.39
N ASN A 182 -1.65 -4.33 -32.04
CA ASN A 182 -1.73 -3.11 -32.85
C ASN A 182 -0.73 -3.06 -34.02
N MET A 183 0.09 -4.09 -34.26
CA MET A 183 1.14 -4.05 -35.30
C MET A 183 1.02 -5.10 -36.44
N ASN A 184 -0.01 -5.95 -36.48
CA ASN A 184 -0.03 -7.09 -37.40
C ASN A 184 -1.27 -7.16 -38.31
N ASP A 185 -1.40 -6.23 -39.27
CA ASP A 185 -2.40 -6.35 -40.37
C ASP A 185 -1.81 -6.47 -41.77
N LEU A 186 -0.48 -6.60 -41.93
CA LEU A 186 0.14 -6.51 -43.25
C LEU A 186 0.30 -7.84 -44.01
N ASN A 187 -0.17 -8.97 -43.47
CA ASN A 187 0.06 -10.28 -44.10
C ASN A 187 -1.03 -11.34 -43.80
N ARG A 188 -2.30 -10.97 -43.90
CA ARG A 188 -3.42 -11.94 -43.80
C ARG A 188 -3.70 -12.57 -45.17
N ASP A 189 -3.89 -13.89 -45.18
CA ASP A 189 -4.32 -14.61 -46.37
C ASP A 189 -5.74 -14.18 -46.78
N PRO A 190 -6.12 -14.25 -48.07
CA PRO A 190 -7.48 -13.94 -48.49
C PRO A 190 -8.51 -14.85 -47.82
N SER A 191 -9.52 -14.26 -47.21
CA SER A 191 -10.49 -14.96 -46.38
C SER A 191 -11.90 -14.38 -46.54
N ASN A 192 -12.89 -15.22 -46.31
CA ASN A 192 -14.29 -14.85 -46.17
C ASN A 192 -14.67 -14.83 -44.69
N LEU A 193 -15.70 -14.07 -44.34
CA LEU A 193 -16.40 -14.22 -43.06
C LEU A 193 -17.66 -15.03 -43.30
N VAL A 194 -17.77 -16.16 -42.60
CA VAL A 194 -18.95 -17.02 -42.58
C VAL A 194 -19.66 -16.98 -41.24
N ALA A 195 -20.94 -17.31 -41.24
CA ALA A 195 -21.76 -17.37 -40.04
C ALA A 195 -21.39 -18.58 -39.17
N GLU A 196 -20.92 -18.36 -37.95
CA GLU A 196 -20.69 -19.43 -36.99
C GLU A 196 -22.02 -20.07 -36.53
N GLN A 197 -23.08 -19.26 -36.50
CA GLN A 197 -24.40 -19.63 -35.98
C GLN A 197 -25.53 -19.16 -36.89
N THR A 198 -26.71 -19.75 -36.68
CA THR A 198 -27.94 -19.36 -37.39
C THR A 198 -28.63 -18.24 -36.63
N GLY A 199 -28.97 -17.16 -37.31
CA GLY A 199 -29.56 -15.98 -36.68
C GLY A 199 -30.08 -14.96 -37.68
N THR A 200 -30.65 -13.89 -37.15
CA THR A 200 -31.12 -12.75 -37.96
C THR A 200 -30.17 -11.58 -37.75
N ILE A 201 -29.59 -11.04 -38.83
CA ILE A 201 -28.61 -9.96 -38.74
C ILE A 201 -29.28 -8.69 -38.24
N GLN A 202 -28.73 -8.09 -37.19
CA GLN A 202 -29.24 -6.85 -36.59
C GLN A 202 -28.34 -5.66 -36.92
N ARG A 203 -27.02 -5.87 -36.90
CA ARG A 203 -26.02 -4.84 -37.24
C ARG A 203 -24.84 -5.48 -37.93
N MET A 204 -24.19 -4.72 -38.80
CA MET A 204 -22.97 -5.16 -39.46
C MET A 204 -22.02 -3.97 -39.64
N TYR A 205 -20.75 -4.19 -39.32
CA TYR A 205 -19.65 -3.26 -39.50
C TYR A 205 -18.57 -3.97 -40.28
N VAL A 206 -18.39 -3.61 -41.55
CA VAL A 206 -17.39 -4.25 -42.42
C VAL A 206 -16.27 -3.25 -42.67
N THR A 207 -15.06 -3.62 -42.26
CA THR A 207 -13.82 -2.84 -42.46
C THR A 207 -13.15 -3.22 -43.78
N ASN A 208 -13.05 -4.52 -44.07
CA ASN A 208 -12.48 -5.06 -45.30
C ASN A 208 -13.34 -6.20 -45.88
N GLY A 209 -13.38 -6.29 -47.21
CA GLY A 209 -14.23 -7.25 -47.94
C GLY A 209 -15.57 -6.68 -48.39
N ARG A 210 -16.36 -7.47 -49.12
CA ARG A 210 -17.66 -7.08 -49.67
C ARG A 210 -18.80 -7.80 -48.94
N PRO A 211 -19.74 -7.09 -48.31
CA PRO A 211 -20.89 -7.73 -47.67
C PRO A 211 -21.83 -8.38 -48.69
N VAL A 212 -22.21 -9.63 -48.43
CA VAL A 212 -23.14 -10.41 -49.28
C VAL A 212 -24.57 -10.40 -48.70
N VAL A 213 -24.67 -10.17 -47.39
CA VAL A 213 -25.91 -10.14 -46.61
C VAL A 213 -26.26 -8.71 -46.19
N LYS A 214 -27.52 -8.49 -45.81
CA LYS A 214 -28.04 -7.19 -45.34
C LYS A 214 -28.58 -7.29 -43.92
N VAL A 215 -28.71 -6.14 -43.28
CA VAL A 215 -29.41 -6.01 -41.99
C VAL A 215 -30.86 -6.50 -42.15
N ASN A 216 -31.30 -7.31 -41.20
CA ASN A 216 -32.55 -8.09 -41.14
C ASN A 216 -32.60 -9.36 -42.00
N ASP A 217 -31.51 -9.76 -42.67
CA ASP A 217 -31.48 -11.05 -43.35
C ASP A 217 -31.33 -12.21 -42.35
N PHE A 218 -31.99 -13.32 -42.64
CA PHE A 218 -31.85 -14.56 -41.91
C PHE A 218 -30.73 -15.40 -42.53
N VAL A 219 -29.72 -15.74 -41.73
CA VAL A 219 -28.55 -16.50 -42.15
C VAL A 219 -28.46 -17.81 -41.38
N LYS A 220 -28.01 -18.86 -42.05
CA LYS A 220 -27.73 -20.16 -41.46
C LYS A 220 -26.26 -20.26 -41.14
N LYS A 221 -25.94 -21.20 -40.25
CA LYS A 221 -24.56 -21.59 -39.98
C LYS A 221 -23.85 -21.95 -41.30
N ASP A 222 -22.62 -21.47 -41.42
CA ASP A 222 -21.72 -21.56 -42.57
C ASP A 222 -22.13 -20.73 -43.81
N ASP A 223 -23.16 -19.88 -43.73
CA ASP A 223 -23.49 -18.93 -44.80
C ASP A 223 -22.41 -17.82 -44.89
N VAL A 224 -22.08 -17.40 -46.12
CA VAL A 224 -21.10 -16.31 -46.36
C VAL A 224 -21.72 -14.96 -46.04
N LEU A 225 -21.16 -14.28 -45.04
CA LEU A 225 -21.58 -12.95 -44.59
C LEU A 225 -20.84 -11.85 -45.36
N VAL A 226 -19.51 -11.98 -45.43
CA VAL A 226 -18.61 -11.05 -46.14
C VAL A 226 -17.68 -11.88 -47.01
N THR A 227 -17.59 -11.52 -48.29
CA THR A 227 -16.67 -12.17 -49.23
C THR A 227 -15.39 -11.36 -49.38
N GLY A 228 -14.26 -12.07 -49.41
CA GLY A 228 -12.94 -11.51 -49.74
C GLY A 228 -12.77 -11.25 -51.23
N LYS A 229 -13.71 -11.67 -52.08
CA LYS A 229 -13.71 -11.39 -53.52
C LYS A 229 -14.35 -10.02 -53.80
N LEU A 230 -13.56 -9.05 -54.21
CA LEU A 230 -14.02 -7.66 -54.39
C LEU A 230 -14.88 -7.48 -55.66
N ASP A 231 -14.60 -8.23 -56.71
CA ASP A 231 -15.27 -8.12 -58.01
C ASP A 231 -15.66 -9.52 -58.53
N ASP A 232 -16.81 -9.62 -59.17
CA ASP A 232 -17.28 -10.88 -59.74
C ASP A 232 -16.59 -11.17 -61.09
N GLU A 233 -16.20 -10.11 -61.82
CA GLU A 233 -15.58 -10.18 -63.16
C GLU A 233 -14.04 -10.24 -63.12
N LYS A 234 -13.42 -9.79 -62.03
CA LYS A 234 -11.96 -9.79 -61.83
C LYS A 234 -11.59 -10.60 -60.60
N GLU A 235 -10.56 -11.44 -60.72
CA GLU A 235 -10.02 -12.26 -59.63
C GLU A 235 -9.17 -11.41 -58.65
N ILE A 236 -9.82 -10.45 -57.98
CA ILE A 236 -9.20 -9.61 -56.95
C ILE A 236 -9.68 -10.10 -55.58
N TYR A 237 -8.74 -10.63 -54.80
CA TYR A 237 -8.99 -11.20 -53.48
C TYR A 237 -8.34 -10.35 -52.38
N THR A 238 -9.01 -10.24 -51.24
CA THR A 238 -8.54 -9.61 -50.01
C THR A 238 -8.95 -10.45 -48.80
N TYR A 239 -8.37 -10.18 -47.63
CA TYR A 239 -8.90 -10.67 -46.37
C TYR A 239 -10.19 -9.93 -46.02
N SER A 240 -11.15 -10.64 -45.42
CA SER A 240 -12.40 -10.05 -44.95
C SER A 240 -12.31 -9.76 -43.47
N GLU A 241 -12.72 -8.56 -43.07
CA GLU A 241 -12.69 -8.11 -41.67
C GLU A 241 -13.91 -7.27 -41.38
N GLY A 242 -14.60 -7.62 -40.29
CA GLY A 242 -15.82 -6.97 -39.89
C GLY A 242 -16.52 -7.75 -38.79
N GLU A 243 -17.43 -7.08 -38.12
CA GLU A 243 -18.27 -7.61 -37.06
C GLU A 243 -19.71 -7.70 -37.57
N VAL A 244 -20.33 -8.87 -37.46
CA VAL A 244 -21.73 -9.09 -37.89
C VAL A 244 -22.52 -9.58 -36.70
N ILE A 245 -23.26 -8.65 -36.09
CA ILE A 245 -24.06 -8.90 -34.90
C ILE A 245 -25.42 -9.43 -35.33
N ALA A 246 -25.75 -10.65 -34.90
CA ALA A 246 -27.03 -11.30 -35.17
C ALA A 246 -27.81 -11.62 -33.90
N GLU A 247 -29.14 -11.62 -34.02
CA GLU A 247 -30.03 -12.20 -33.01
C GLU A 247 -30.00 -13.73 -33.14
N VAL A 248 -29.46 -14.39 -32.11
CA VAL A 248 -29.37 -15.85 -32.01
C VAL A 248 -30.20 -16.34 -30.81
N TRP A 249 -30.73 -17.56 -30.90
CA TRP A 249 -31.59 -18.15 -29.88
C TRP A 249 -30.97 -19.39 -29.26
N TYR A 250 -30.96 -19.44 -27.93
CA TYR A 250 -30.45 -20.56 -27.15
C TYR A 250 -31.50 -21.11 -26.20
N ASN A 251 -31.50 -22.43 -26.06
CA ASN A 251 -32.16 -23.12 -24.95
C ASN A 251 -31.09 -23.49 -23.93
N VAL A 252 -31.09 -22.82 -22.78
CA VAL A 252 -30.09 -23.01 -21.74
C VAL A 252 -30.73 -23.74 -20.55
N ASN A 253 -30.16 -24.90 -20.22
CA ASN A 253 -30.53 -25.65 -19.03
C ASN A 253 -29.58 -25.29 -17.88
N GLY A 254 -30.12 -24.81 -16.76
CA GLY A 254 -29.36 -24.37 -15.59
C GLY A 254 -29.83 -25.02 -14.30
N THR A 255 -28.95 -25.14 -13.32
CA THR A 255 -29.33 -25.47 -11.95
C THR A 255 -28.78 -24.38 -11.06
N ILE A 256 -29.66 -23.67 -10.36
CA ILE A 256 -29.30 -22.57 -9.46
C ILE A 256 -29.47 -23.06 -8.03
N ASN A 257 -28.44 -22.88 -7.21
CA ASN A 257 -28.54 -23.09 -5.76
C ASN A 257 -29.07 -21.80 -5.14
N LEU A 258 -30.17 -21.87 -4.39
CA LEU A 258 -30.81 -20.68 -3.80
C LEU A 258 -30.00 -20.09 -2.62
N ALA A 259 -29.10 -20.88 -2.01
CA ALA A 259 -28.21 -20.42 -0.96
C ALA A 259 -26.96 -19.74 -1.54
N THR A 260 -27.07 -18.45 -1.88
CA THR A 260 -25.89 -17.62 -2.19
C THR A 260 -25.87 -16.43 -1.24
N GLU A 261 -24.90 -16.43 -0.33
CA GLU A 261 -24.58 -15.27 0.51
C GLU A 261 -23.85 -14.26 -0.39
N LYS A 262 -24.58 -13.30 -0.97
CA LYS A 262 -24.01 -12.21 -1.76
C LYS A 262 -23.49 -11.16 -0.77
N ARG A 263 -22.18 -10.92 -0.78
CA ARG A 263 -21.56 -9.82 -0.02
C ARG A 263 -21.47 -8.64 -0.95
N ASP A 264 -22.41 -7.71 -0.85
CA ASP A 264 -22.37 -6.49 -1.65
C ASP A 264 -21.15 -5.63 -1.31
N LEU A 265 -20.79 -4.78 -2.26
CA LEU A 265 -19.71 -3.80 -2.18
C LEU A 265 -20.00 -2.86 -1.01
N ILE A 266 -19.15 -2.93 0.01
CA ILE A 266 -19.34 -2.24 1.29
C ILE A 266 -18.92 -0.79 1.15
N ASP A 267 -19.86 0.14 1.30
CA ASP A 267 -19.66 1.57 1.07
C ASP A 267 -18.85 2.27 2.18
N ASP A 268 -18.81 1.73 3.40
CA ASP A 268 -18.21 2.40 4.56
C ASP A 268 -16.92 1.71 5.04
N VAL A 269 -15.83 1.93 4.30
CA VAL A 269 -14.49 1.41 4.63
C VAL A 269 -13.71 2.43 5.47
N GLU A 270 -13.40 2.10 6.73
CA GLU A 270 -12.55 2.91 7.60
C GLU A 270 -11.06 2.56 7.42
N ASP A 271 -10.19 3.58 7.33
CA ASP A 271 -8.73 3.39 7.26
C ASP A 271 -8.04 3.63 8.61
N HIS A 272 -7.23 2.65 9.03
CA HIS A 272 -6.46 2.71 10.27
C HIS A 272 -4.96 2.50 10.00
N TYR A 273 -4.13 3.32 10.65
CA TYR A 273 -2.67 3.17 10.62
C TYR A 273 -2.19 2.41 11.84
N ALA A 274 -1.29 1.45 11.65
CA ALA A 274 -0.60 0.74 12.72
C ALA A 274 0.92 0.78 12.49
N ILE A 275 1.68 0.75 13.58
CA ILE A 275 3.14 0.63 13.52
C ILE A 275 3.51 -0.76 14.03
N LYS A 276 4.17 -1.55 13.19
CA LYS A 276 4.63 -2.89 13.53
C LYS A 276 6.14 -2.88 13.78
N PHE A 277 6.56 -3.49 14.89
CA PHE A 277 7.95 -3.71 15.27
C PHE A 277 8.17 -5.21 15.51
N GLY A 278 8.63 -5.92 14.48
CA GLY A 278 8.70 -7.40 14.52
C GLY A 278 7.32 -8.02 14.74
N ASP A 279 7.13 -8.72 15.86
CA ASP A 279 5.86 -9.35 16.25
C ASP A 279 4.93 -8.43 17.04
N TYR A 280 5.43 -7.26 17.47
CA TYR A 280 4.63 -6.31 18.23
C TYR A 280 3.94 -5.33 17.30
N GLU A 281 2.63 -5.18 17.45
CA GLU A 281 1.84 -4.21 16.70
C GLU A 281 1.27 -3.15 17.63
N TRP A 282 1.47 -1.88 17.27
CA TRP A 282 0.96 -0.74 18.03
C TRP A 282 -0.04 0.06 17.21
N PHE A 283 -1.24 0.22 17.76
CA PHE A 283 -2.31 1.04 17.19
C PHE A 283 -2.44 2.37 17.94
N PRO A 284 -2.29 3.52 17.27
CA PRO A 284 -2.64 4.82 17.83
C PRO A 284 -4.15 4.94 18.13
N LYS A 285 -5.01 4.28 17.32
CA LYS A 285 -6.48 4.22 17.51
C LYS A 285 -6.95 2.79 17.26
N GLN A 286 -7.47 2.12 18.29
CA GLN A 286 -7.96 0.75 18.14
C GLN A 286 -9.29 0.74 17.36
N PRO A 287 -9.42 -0.14 16.35
CA PRO A 287 -10.69 -0.38 15.68
C PRO A 287 -11.65 -1.07 16.66
N ARG A 288 -12.91 -0.62 16.73
CA ARG A 288 -13.96 -1.28 17.52
C ARG A 288 -14.81 -2.14 16.57
N GLU A 289 -14.95 -3.43 16.87
CA GLU A 289 -15.94 -4.32 16.22
C GLU A 289 -15.98 -4.21 14.69
N LEU A 290 -14.81 -4.23 14.06
CA LEU A 290 -14.68 -4.20 12.60
C LEU A 290 -13.88 -5.42 12.13
N SER A 291 -14.32 -6.03 11.02
CA SER A 291 -13.58 -7.08 10.32
C SER A 291 -12.53 -6.47 9.39
N LEU A 292 -11.34 -7.08 9.36
CA LEU A 292 -10.24 -6.63 8.52
C LEU A 292 -10.47 -7.07 7.06
N LEU A 293 -10.59 -6.10 6.16
CA LEU A 293 -10.75 -6.33 4.72
C LEU A 293 -9.40 -6.58 4.05
N MET A 294 -8.45 -5.68 4.30
CA MET A 294 -7.16 -5.64 3.61
C MET A 294 -6.10 -4.99 4.49
N GLU A 295 -4.86 -5.47 4.36
CA GLU A 295 -3.68 -4.95 5.05
C GLU A 295 -2.59 -4.61 4.04
N GLU A 296 -2.20 -3.34 3.99
CA GLU A 296 -1.03 -2.89 3.23
C GLU A 296 0.17 -2.69 4.16
N ASN A 297 1.27 -3.36 3.84
CA ASN A 297 2.50 -3.32 4.62
C ASN A 297 3.56 -2.44 3.93
N LYS A 298 3.85 -1.26 4.52
CA LYS A 298 4.90 -0.34 4.05
C LYS A 298 6.14 -0.41 4.95
N PRO A 299 7.19 -1.14 4.56
CA PRO A 299 8.43 -1.25 5.34
C PRO A 299 9.23 0.04 5.38
N VAL A 300 9.92 0.27 6.50
CA VAL A 300 10.82 1.43 6.70
C VAL A 300 12.28 0.99 6.51
N TYR A 301 13.08 1.83 5.87
CA TYR A 301 14.45 1.50 5.49
C TYR A 301 15.50 2.38 6.16
N PHE A 302 16.67 1.80 6.39
CA PHE A 302 17.87 2.53 6.81
C PHE A 302 19.06 2.05 5.97
N LEU A 303 19.57 2.93 5.10
CA LEU A 303 20.47 2.57 4.00
C LEU A 303 19.91 1.40 3.16
N PHE A 304 20.67 0.31 3.03
CA PHE A 304 20.32 -0.89 2.26
C PHE A 304 19.58 -1.93 3.11
N TRP A 305 19.32 -1.66 4.40
CA TRP A 305 18.68 -2.61 5.30
C TRP A 305 17.18 -2.30 5.49
N LYS A 306 16.35 -3.33 5.35
CA LYS A 306 14.95 -3.34 5.77
C LYS A 306 14.88 -3.42 7.29
N THR A 307 14.41 -2.35 7.93
CA THR A 307 14.30 -2.32 9.39
C THR A 307 13.18 -3.25 9.87
N PRO A 308 13.18 -3.68 11.16
CA PRO A 308 12.05 -4.42 11.72
C PRO A 308 10.79 -3.55 11.91
N ILE A 309 10.84 -2.27 11.52
CA ILE A 309 9.72 -1.33 11.60
C ILE A 309 9.00 -1.27 10.25
N SER A 310 7.68 -1.42 10.28
CA SER A 310 6.80 -1.16 9.14
C SER A 310 5.57 -0.37 9.55
N ILE A 311 5.08 0.45 8.64
CA ILE A 311 3.80 1.15 8.77
C ILE A 311 2.77 0.28 8.04
N GLN A 312 1.72 -0.12 8.74
CA GLN A 312 0.62 -0.88 8.18
C GLN A 312 -0.58 0.05 7.99
N LYS A 313 -1.22 -0.01 6.82
CA LYS A 313 -2.52 0.61 6.57
C LYS A 313 -3.55 -0.52 6.49
N LYS A 314 -4.53 -0.51 7.38
CA LYS A 314 -5.56 -1.54 7.50
C LYS A 314 -6.91 -0.94 7.16
N TYR A 315 -7.65 -1.65 6.32
CA TYR A 315 -9.00 -1.30 5.89
C TYR A 315 -9.99 -2.15 6.66
N TYR A 316 -10.91 -1.49 7.34
CA TYR A 316 -11.90 -2.10 8.21
C TYR A 316 -13.29 -1.81 7.68
N TYR A 317 -14.21 -2.76 7.87
CA TYR A 317 -15.62 -2.59 7.50
C TYR A 317 -16.54 -3.05 8.63
N PRO A 318 -17.71 -2.42 8.80
CA PRO A 318 -18.71 -2.83 9.78
C PRO A 318 -19.38 -4.14 9.36
N GLU A 319 -19.41 -5.12 10.26
CA GLU A 319 -19.98 -6.45 10.01
C GLU A 319 -21.53 -6.43 9.92
N SER A 320 -22.17 -5.31 10.23
CA SER A 320 -23.60 -5.26 10.60
C SER A 320 -24.62 -5.00 9.48
N GLU A 321 -24.25 -4.92 8.20
CA GLU A 321 -25.23 -4.58 7.13
C GLU A 321 -25.20 -5.51 5.91
N ALA A 322 -24.83 -6.77 6.05
CA ALA A 322 -24.88 -7.75 4.95
C ALA A 322 -26.05 -8.75 5.04
N VAL A 323 -27.20 -8.34 5.57
CA VAL A 323 -28.44 -9.10 5.43
C VAL A 323 -29.54 -8.16 4.95
N GLU A 324 -29.35 -7.60 3.76
CA GLU A 324 -30.53 -7.21 2.98
C GLU A 324 -31.28 -8.49 2.61
N THR A 325 -32.51 -8.57 3.08
CA THR A 325 -33.41 -9.67 2.73
C THR A 325 -33.91 -9.38 1.32
N PHE A 326 -33.16 -9.81 0.32
CA PHE A 326 -33.60 -9.71 -1.06
C PHE A 326 -34.89 -10.51 -1.27
N ASP A 327 -35.79 -9.96 -2.09
CA ASP A 327 -36.98 -10.67 -2.54
C ASP A 327 -36.55 -11.89 -3.38
N GLU A 328 -37.12 -13.08 -3.14
CA GLU A 328 -36.67 -14.34 -3.74
C GLU A 328 -36.63 -14.29 -5.29
N GLU A 329 -37.43 -13.42 -5.90
CA GLU A 329 -37.53 -13.23 -7.34
C GLU A 329 -36.36 -12.44 -7.95
N GLU A 330 -35.79 -11.48 -7.24
CA GLU A 330 -34.70 -10.62 -7.74
C GLU A 330 -33.36 -11.38 -7.74
N LEU A 331 -33.09 -12.14 -6.68
CA LEU A 331 -31.94 -13.06 -6.60
C LEU A 331 -31.96 -14.12 -7.71
N LEU A 332 -33.15 -14.61 -8.05
CA LEU A 332 -33.30 -15.62 -9.09
C LEU A 332 -32.96 -15.03 -10.47
N GLN A 333 -33.38 -13.79 -10.76
CA GLN A 333 -33.06 -13.12 -12.02
C GLN A 333 -31.56 -12.83 -12.15
N ASP A 334 -30.92 -12.33 -11.10
CA ASP A 334 -29.47 -12.08 -11.07
C ASP A 334 -28.66 -13.37 -11.30
N ALA A 335 -29.04 -14.45 -10.59
CA ALA A 335 -28.37 -15.74 -10.71
C ALA A 335 -28.55 -16.35 -12.11
N ILE A 336 -29.70 -16.14 -12.75
CA ILE A 336 -29.94 -16.54 -14.15
C ILE A 336 -28.97 -15.78 -15.07
N VAL A 337 -28.85 -14.46 -14.92
CA VAL A 337 -27.99 -13.62 -15.76
C VAL A 337 -26.51 -14.02 -15.62
N GLU A 338 -26.03 -14.26 -14.39
CA GLU A 338 -24.67 -14.75 -14.18
C GLU A 338 -24.41 -16.13 -14.81
N GLN A 339 -25.37 -17.06 -14.70
CA GLN A 339 -25.24 -18.37 -15.35
C GLN A 339 -25.21 -18.27 -16.87
N LEU A 340 -26.01 -17.36 -17.45
CA LEU A 340 -26.01 -17.09 -18.88
C LEU A 340 -24.66 -16.53 -19.33
N LYS A 341 -24.11 -15.54 -18.61
CA LYS A 341 -22.77 -14.98 -18.88
C LYS A 341 -21.66 -16.03 -18.78
N ARG A 342 -21.75 -16.97 -17.82
CA ARG A 342 -20.74 -18.05 -17.69
C ARG A 342 -20.80 -19.08 -18.82
N LYS A 343 -21.99 -19.36 -19.36
CA LYS A 343 -22.17 -20.37 -20.41
C LYS A 343 -21.97 -19.82 -21.82
N LEU A 344 -22.43 -18.60 -22.07
CA LEU A 344 -22.41 -17.99 -23.39
C LEU A 344 -21.18 -17.09 -23.58
N GLY A 345 -20.63 -16.49 -22.51
CA GLY A 345 -19.49 -15.57 -22.57
C GLY A 345 -19.82 -14.19 -22.00
N GLN A 346 -18.79 -13.43 -21.60
CA GLN A 346 -18.97 -12.13 -20.92
C GLN A 346 -19.44 -10.98 -21.83
N SER A 347 -19.31 -11.14 -23.15
CA SER A 347 -19.54 -10.08 -24.16
C SER A 347 -20.94 -10.08 -24.78
N ILE A 348 -21.90 -10.82 -24.22
CA ILE A 348 -23.18 -11.08 -24.88
C ILE A 348 -24.29 -10.20 -24.31
N GLU A 349 -24.96 -9.45 -25.19
CA GLU A 349 -26.11 -8.60 -24.84
C GLU A 349 -27.40 -9.43 -24.92
N VAL A 350 -28.04 -9.65 -23.78
CA VAL A 350 -29.31 -10.40 -23.70
C VAL A 350 -30.47 -9.47 -24.05
N VAL A 351 -31.16 -9.75 -25.16
CA VAL A 351 -32.30 -8.95 -25.64
C VAL A 351 -33.62 -9.42 -25.03
N TYR A 352 -33.77 -10.73 -24.83
CA TYR A 352 -35.00 -11.30 -24.31
C TYR A 352 -34.72 -12.62 -23.60
N GLN A 353 -35.41 -12.86 -22.50
CA GLN A 353 -35.37 -14.11 -21.77
C GLN A 353 -36.78 -14.55 -21.36
N LYS A 354 -37.03 -15.86 -21.43
CA LYS A 354 -38.26 -16.47 -20.92
C LYS A 354 -37.95 -17.81 -20.28
N VAL A 355 -38.35 -17.96 -19.02
CA VAL A 355 -38.32 -19.25 -18.33
C VAL A 355 -39.42 -20.12 -18.92
N LEU A 356 -39.03 -21.27 -19.47
CA LEU A 356 -39.94 -22.23 -20.08
C LEU A 356 -40.46 -23.24 -19.04
N HIS A 357 -39.59 -23.68 -18.14
CA HIS A 357 -39.92 -24.66 -17.10
C HIS A 357 -39.12 -24.43 -15.82
N GLN A 358 -39.77 -24.60 -14.67
CA GLN A 358 -39.17 -24.44 -13.34
C GLN A 358 -39.52 -25.64 -12.45
N GLU A 359 -38.49 -26.37 -12.01
CA GLU A 359 -38.64 -27.42 -10.98
C GLU A 359 -37.90 -27.00 -9.72
N LYS A 360 -38.65 -26.80 -8.62
CA LYS A 360 -38.12 -26.42 -7.31
C LYS A 360 -37.95 -27.68 -6.45
N ASP A 361 -36.70 -27.98 -6.11
CA ASP A 361 -36.34 -28.89 -5.02
C ASP A 361 -35.78 -28.06 -3.86
N SER A 362 -35.79 -28.56 -2.63
CA SER A 362 -35.67 -27.75 -1.39
C SER A 362 -34.46 -26.80 -1.31
N ASP A 363 -33.39 -27.06 -2.08
CA ASP A 363 -32.16 -26.27 -2.12
C ASP A 363 -31.70 -25.90 -3.55
N LYS A 364 -32.42 -26.37 -4.59
CA LYS A 364 -32.02 -26.24 -6.00
C LYS A 364 -33.21 -26.00 -6.91
N VAL A 365 -33.06 -25.04 -7.82
CA VAL A 365 -34.04 -24.81 -8.89
C VAL A 365 -33.42 -25.22 -10.21
N LYS A 366 -34.07 -26.17 -10.89
CA LYS A 366 -33.75 -26.47 -12.30
C LYS A 366 -34.59 -25.56 -13.18
N LEU A 367 -33.91 -24.90 -14.11
CA LEU A 367 -34.52 -23.97 -15.04
C LEU A 367 -34.18 -24.37 -16.47
N GLU A 368 -35.20 -24.36 -17.32
CA GLU A 368 -35.04 -24.34 -18.76
C GLU A 368 -35.41 -22.94 -19.25
N ILE A 369 -34.45 -22.26 -19.87
CA ILE A 369 -34.57 -20.84 -20.22
C ILE A 369 -34.36 -20.69 -21.71
N PHE A 370 -35.31 -20.03 -22.36
CA PHE A 370 -35.17 -19.53 -23.72
C PHE A 370 -34.57 -18.13 -23.67
N VAL A 371 -33.46 -17.92 -24.36
CA VAL A 371 -32.77 -16.63 -24.41
C VAL A 371 -32.52 -16.22 -25.85
N LYS A 372 -32.80 -14.95 -26.13
CA LYS A 372 -32.39 -14.27 -27.36
C LYS A 372 -31.24 -13.34 -27.04
N VAL A 373 -30.15 -13.48 -27.78
CA VAL A 373 -28.94 -12.69 -27.57
C VAL A 373 -28.48 -12.03 -28.85
N LEU A 374 -27.81 -10.88 -28.70
CA LEU A 374 -27.00 -10.29 -29.76
C LEU A 374 -25.56 -10.73 -29.55
N GLU A 375 -25.03 -11.43 -30.54
CA GLU A 375 -23.64 -11.88 -30.56
C GLU A 375 -23.06 -11.67 -31.95
N ASP A 376 -21.74 -11.48 -32.01
CA ASP A 376 -21.01 -11.55 -33.27
C ASP A 376 -20.96 -13.01 -33.73
N ILE A 377 -21.47 -13.25 -34.94
CA ILE A 377 -21.50 -14.58 -35.55
C ILE A 377 -20.41 -14.75 -36.61
N THR A 378 -19.42 -13.87 -36.68
CA THR A 378 -18.37 -13.95 -37.71
C THR A 378 -17.34 -15.02 -37.39
N LYS A 379 -17.01 -15.82 -38.41
CA LYS A 379 -15.90 -16.77 -38.38
C LYS A 379 -15.11 -16.68 -39.66
N GLU A 380 -13.78 -16.60 -39.53
CA GLU A 380 -12.89 -16.54 -40.68
C GLU A 380 -12.81 -17.90 -41.40
N GLN A 381 -12.98 -17.87 -42.72
CA GLN A 381 -12.78 -19.01 -43.61
C GLN A 381 -11.79 -18.62 -44.71
N ILE A 382 -10.61 -19.22 -44.68
CA ILE A 382 -9.57 -19.01 -45.71
C ILE A 382 -10.11 -19.45 -47.08
N ILE A 383 -9.89 -18.62 -48.10
CA ILE A 383 -10.22 -18.93 -49.48
C ILE A 383 -9.10 -19.82 -50.03
N ASP A 384 -9.40 -21.09 -50.29
CA ASP A 384 -8.47 -22.00 -50.97
C ASP A 384 -8.32 -21.57 -52.43
N GLN A 385 -7.22 -20.86 -52.73
CA GLN A 385 -6.81 -20.54 -54.09
C GLN A 385 -6.10 -21.77 -54.65
N GLY A 386 -6.88 -22.75 -55.11
CA GLY A 386 -6.33 -24.02 -55.61
C GLY A 386 -5.22 -23.84 -56.66
N ASP A 387 -4.29 -24.81 -56.68
CA ASP A 387 -3.22 -24.99 -57.68
C ASP A 387 -3.71 -25.05 -59.13
#